data_AF-A0A1X9U073-F1
#
_entry.id   AF-A0A1X9U073-F1
#
_cell.length_a   1.000
_cell.length_b   1.000
_cell.length_c   1.000
_cell.angle_alpha   90.00
_cell.angle_beta   90.00
_cell.angle_gamma   90.00
#
_symmetry.space_group_name_H-M   'P 1'
#
loop_
_entity.id
_entity.type
_entity.pdbx_description
1 polymer ?
#
loop_
_entity_poly.entity_id
_entity_poly.type
_entity_poly.pdbx_seq_one_letter_code
_entity_poly.pdbx_strand_id
1 'polypeptide(L)' 'MAQFQFFYKPDTLRKEITYLDPANEDFAQLKEQLLNRGYVASPYQIHAETESDALVKFRLVHKEYQ' A
#
# COMPACT_ATOMS: atom_id res chain seq x y z
N MET A 1 -6.04 6.44 14.56
CA MET A 1 -5.04 5.70 13.74
C MET A 1 -5.45 5.83 12.30
N ALA A 2 -4.53 6.22 11.42
CA ALA A 2 -4.81 6.28 10.00
C ALA A 2 -4.70 4.86 9.41
N GLN A 3 -5.56 4.59 8.43
CA GLN A 3 -5.53 3.34 7.69
C GLN A 3 -4.76 3.58 6.39
N PHE A 4 -3.89 2.64 6.04
CA PHE A 4 -3.08 2.73 4.83
C PHE A 4 -3.31 1.48 3.99
N GLN A 5 -3.88 1.67 2.81
CA GLN A 5 -3.97 0.64 1.78
C GLN A 5 -2.71 0.73 0.92
N PHE A 6 -1.85 -0.28 1.03
CA PHE A 6 -0.63 -0.33 0.22
C PHE A 6 -0.89 -0.89 -1.17
N PHE A 7 -0.08 -0.44 -2.11
CA PHE A 7 -0.03 -0.90 -3.48
C PHE A 7 1.43 -1.11 -3.88
N TYR A 8 1.71 -2.17 -4.62
CA TYR A 8 3.06 -2.46 -5.09
C TYR A 8 3.02 -3.01 -6.51
N LYS A 9 4.13 -2.88 -7.25
CA LYS A 9 4.28 -3.62 -8.52
C LYS A 9 4.84 -5.02 -8.26
N PRO A 10 4.21 -6.08 -8.78
CA PRO A 10 4.67 -7.45 -8.58
C PRO A 10 6.04 -7.70 -9.23
N ASP A 11 6.29 -7.10 -10.39
CA ASP A 11 7.52 -7.28 -11.18
C ASP A 11 8.77 -6.59 -10.60
N THR A 12 8.61 -5.68 -9.63
CA THR A 12 9.74 -4.88 -9.12
C THR A 12 10.33 -5.40 -7.82
N LEU A 13 10.02 -6.66 -7.44
CA LEU A 13 10.34 -7.20 -6.11
C LEU A 13 9.81 -6.28 -4.99
N ARG A 14 8.65 -5.64 -5.21
CA ARG A 14 8.06 -4.66 -4.28
C ARG A 14 9.01 -3.47 -3.98
N LYS A 15 9.84 -3.05 -4.94
CA LYS A 15 10.63 -1.81 -4.84
C LYS A 15 9.78 -0.57 -5.13
N GLU A 16 8.85 -0.69 -6.08
CA GLU A 16 7.87 0.36 -6.33
C GLU A 16 6.64 0.10 -5.47
N ILE A 17 6.56 0.83 -4.36
CA ILE A 17 5.44 0.79 -3.41
C ILE A 17 4.84 2.18 -3.23
N THR A 18 3.54 2.23 -3.04
CA THR A 18 2.81 3.44 -2.68
C THR A 18 1.67 3.07 -1.73
N TYR A 19 1.05 4.06 -1.11
CA TYR A 19 -0.08 3.87 -0.20
C TYR A 19 -1.11 4.94 -0.46
N LEU A 20 -2.37 4.59 -0.19
CA LEU A 20 -3.49 5.52 -0.19
C LEU A 20 -4.22 5.42 1.14
N ASP A 21 -4.73 6.55 1.61
CA ASP A 21 -5.65 6.60 2.74
C ASP A 21 -7.06 6.22 2.24
N PRO A 22 -7.67 5.13 2.70
CA PRO A 22 -9.02 4.74 2.32
C PRO A 22 -10.11 5.64 2.91
N ALA A 23 -9.79 6.53 3.85
CA ALA A 23 -10.70 7.56 4.33
C ALA A 23 -10.72 8.81 3.42
N ASN A 24 -9.82 8.91 2.44
CA ASN A 24 -9.81 10.00 1.46
C ASN A 24 -10.97 9.82 0.46
N GLU A 25 -11.68 10.90 0.15
CA GLU A 25 -12.76 10.95 -0.84
C GLU A 25 -12.30 10.53 -2.26
N ASP A 26 -11.05 10.85 -2.61
CA ASP A 26 -10.45 10.51 -3.90
C ASP A 26 -9.93 9.06 -3.97
N PHE A 27 -10.06 8.28 -2.89
CA PHE A 27 -9.46 6.95 -2.80
C PHE A 27 -9.86 6.03 -3.95
N ALA A 28 -11.14 6.01 -4.32
CA ALA A 28 -11.64 5.16 -5.40
C ALA A 28 -10.97 5.49 -6.74
N GLN A 29 -10.84 6.78 -7.06
CA GLN A 29 -10.21 7.26 -8.29
C GLN A 29 -8.71 6.96 -8.30
N LEU A 30 -8.01 7.27 -7.20
CA LEU A 30 -6.58 7.03 -7.07
C LEU A 30 -6.25 5.54 -7.14
N LYS A 31 -7.06 4.69 -6.50
CA LYS A 31 -6.94 3.23 -6.56
C LYS A 31 -7.06 2.75 -8.01
N GLU A 32 -8.05 3.19 -8.76
CA GLU A 32 -8.23 2.78 -10.15
C GLU A 32 -7.04 3.22 -11.03
N GLN A 33 -6.51 4.42 -10.82
CA GLN A 33 -5.30 4.88 -11.52
C GLN A 33 -4.09 3.98 -11.23
N LEU A 34 -3.91 3.55 -9.98
CA LEU A 34 -2.82 2.65 -9.61
C LEU A 34 -2.98 1.27 -10.27
N LEU A 35 -4.20 0.71 -10.24
CA LEU A 35 -4.50 -0.57 -10.89
C LEU A 35 -4.24 -0.52 -12.40
N ASN A 36 -4.67 0.57 -13.07
CA ASN A 36 -4.41 0.79 -14.50
C ASN A 36 -2.92 0.96 -14.83
N ARG A 37 -2.11 1.43 -13.88
CA ARG A 37 -0.64 1.51 -14.01
C ARG A 37 0.08 0.19 -13.69
N GLY A 38 -0.67 -0.89 -13.42
CA GLY A 38 -0.13 -2.21 -13.13
C GLY A 38 0.32 -2.41 -11.68
N TYR A 39 -0.09 -1.53 -10.75
CA TYR A 39 0.05 -1.81 -9.33
C TYR A 39 -1.00 -2.82 -8.89
N VAL A 40 -0.67 -3.62 -7.89
CA VAL A 40 -1.61 -4.49 -7.20
C VAL A 40 -1.82 -3.98 -5.78
N ALA A 41 -3.07 -4.00 -5.32
CA ALA A 41 -3.39 -3.70 -3.93
C ALA A 41 -2.85 -4.82 -3.04
N SER A 42 -2.14 -4.46 -1.97
CA SER A 42 -1.78 -5.41 -0.94
C SER A 42 -3.04 -5.90 -0.24
N PRO A 43 -3.21 -7.21 -0.02
CA PRO A 43 -4.37 -7.73 0.72
C PRO A 43 -4.36 -7.31 2.20
N TYR A 44 -3.24 -6.78 2.69
CA TYR A 44 -3.08 -6.34 4.07
C TYR A 44 -3.40 -4.85 4.21
N GLN A 45 -4.34 -4.54 5.11
CA GLN A 45 -4.56 -3.18 5.57
C GLN A 45 -3.66 -2.89 6.76
N ILE A 46 -2.95 -1.76 6.69
CA ILE A 46 -2.00 -1.39 7.73
C ILE A 46 -2.54 -0.20 8.50
N HIS A 47 -2.65 -0.37 9.81
CA HIS A 47 -3.05 0.69 10.72
C HIS A 47 -1.80 1.25 11.40
N ALA A 48 -1.56 2.54 11.21
CA ALA A 48 -0.37 3.21 11.71
C ALA A 48 -0.69 4.65 12.12
N GLU A 49 0.16 5.22 12.96
CA GLU A 49 0.03 6.62 13.39
C GLU A 49 0.75 7.57 12.43
N THR A 50 1.78 7.08 11.73
CA THR A 50 2.55 7.85 10.76
C THR A 50 2.83 7.01 9.51
N GLU A 51 3.11 7.68 8.40
CA GLU A 51 3.47 7.04 7.11
C GLU A 51 4.74 6.17 7.25
N SER A 52 5.72 6.63 8.04
CA SER A 52 6.95 5.89 8.35
C SER A 52 6.66 4.57 9.07
N ASP A 53 5.77 4.57 10.06
CA ASP A 53 5.36 3.37 10.78
C ASP A 53 4.60 2.39 9.86
N ALA A 54 3.74 2.93 8.99
CA ALA A 54 3.03 2.14 7.98
C ALA A 54 4.00 1.41 7.04
N LEU A 55 5.06 2.09 6.57
CA LEU A 55 6.07 1.51 5.70
C LEU A 55 6.89 0.41 6.39
N VAL A 56 7.24 0.59 7.68
CA VAL A 56 7.95 -0.43 8.44
C VAL A 56 7.08 -1.68 8.60
N LYS A 57 5.81 -1.50 8.99
CA LYS A 57 4.84 -2.60 9.09
C LYS A 57 4.63 -3.30 7.76
N PHE A 58 4.54 -2.55 6.66
CA PHE A 58 4.42 -3.12 5.31
C PHE A 58 5.59 -4.02 4.99
N ARG A 59 6.82 -3.55 5.22
CA ARG A 59 8.01 -4.36 4.97
C ARG A 59 8.04 -5.59 5.86
N LEU A 60 7.68 -5.50 7.13
CA LEU A 60 7.65 -6.65 8.05
C LEU A 60 6.69 -7.74 7.55
N VAL A 61 5.44 -7.38 7.27
CA VAL A 61 4.41 -8.32 6.76
C VAL A 61 4.86 -8.99 5.46
N HIS A 62 5.53 -8.24 4.58
CA HIS A 62 5.96 -8.74 3.28
C HIS A 62 7.34 -9.43 3.29
N LYS A 63 8.14 -9.29 4.36
CA LYS A 63 9.44 -9.95 4.53
C LYS A 63 9.30 -11.39 5.03
N GLU A 64 8.20 -11.72 5.72
CA GLU A 64 7.92 -13.10 6.15
C GLU A 64 7.48 -14.04 5.01
N TYR A 65 7.35 -13.53 3.78
CA TYR A 65 6.99 -14.31 2.58
C TYR A 65 8.15 -14.43 1.57
N GLN A 66 9.40 -14.22 1.99
CA GLN A 66 10.60 -14.58 1.22
C GLN A 66 11.17 -15.91 1.71
#